data_AF-A0A158FIY7-F1
#
_entry.id   AF-A0A158FIY7-F1
#
_cell.length_a   1.000
_cell.length_b   1.000
_cell.length_c   1.000
_cell.angle_alpha   90.00
_cell.angle_beta   90.00
_cell.angle_gamma   90.00
#
_symmetry.space_group_name_H-M   'P 1'
#
loop_
_entity.id
_entity.type
_entity.pdbx_description
1 polymer ?
#
loop_
_entity_poly.entity_id
_entity_poly.type
_entity_poly.pdbx_seq_one_letter_code
_entity_poly.pdbx_strand_id
1 'polypeptide(L)'
;MQRSSTRLGLVEVGGLVYLVAAMPRHPNPAMYRLDRLLRATILPESFAYPRGFRLSEYVREQRQFDFMVEGVVHLRLRFTNGAGHHLLEAPLSEDQQISQSGDTREVHGTVLLSQRLRWWLRAFGPNVEVLAPEGLRSELAAEARALAGIYEGG
;
A
#
# COMPACT_ATOMS: atom_id res chain seq x y z
N MET A 1 0.07 28.26 8.80
CA MET A 1 -0.19 27.64 10.12
C MET A 1 1.12 27.01 10.62
N GLN A 2 1.73 27.56 11.66
CA GLN A 2 2.97 27.04 12.25
C GLN A 2 2.62 25.95 13.26
N ARG A 3 3.27 24.79 13.17
CA ARG A 3 2.99 23.61 14.02
C ARG A 3 4.29 23.11 14.61
N SER A 4 4.39 23.06 15.93
CA SER A 4 5.50 22.43 16.65
C SER A 4 5.22 20.94 16.76
N SER A 5 6.16 20.11 16.33
CA SER A 5 6.03 18.65 16.33
C SER A 5 7.30 17.97 16.82
N THR A 6 7.11 16.86 17.52
CA THR A 6 8.16 15.99 18.02
C THR A 6 8.50 14.97 16.93
N ARG A 7 9.72 15.01 16.40
CA ARG A 7 10.16 14.09 15.34
C ARG A 7 10.39 12.69 15.91
N LEU A 8 9.77 11.70 15.30
CA LEU A 8 9.85 10.29 15.70
C LEU A 8 10.59 9.43 14.68
N GLY A 9 10.62 9.83 13.41
CA GLY A 9 11.41 9.13 12.38
C GLY A 9 11.16 9.64 10.97
N LEU A 10 11.95 9.14 10.02
CA LEU A 10 11.73 9.29 8.59
C LEU A 10 11.43 7.92 7.98
N VAL A 11 10.48 7.86 7.06
CA VAL A 11 10.11 6.63 6.35
C VAL A 11 9.99 6.94 4.87
N GLU A 12 10.57 6.10 4.02
CA GLU A 12 10.38 6.17 2.57
C GLU A 12 9.33 5.16 2.14
N VAL A 13 8.33 5.61 1.37
CA VAL A 13 7.37 4.73 0.70
C VAL A 13 7.10 5.19 -0.72
N GLY A 14 7.35 4.29 -1.67
CA GLY A 14 7.14 4.54 -3.10
C GLY A 14 7.98 5.72 -3.62
N GLY A 15 9.21 5.88 -3.13
CA GLY A 15 10.10 6.99 -3.50
C GLY A 15 9.77 8.34 -2.83
N LEU A 16 8.77 8.38 -1.95
CA LEU A 16 8.43 9.59 -1.18
C LEU A 16 8.90 9.46 0.26
N VAL A 17 9.53 10.52 0.77
CA VAL A 17 9.98 10.60 2.17
C VAL A 17 8.89 11.23 3.04
N TYR A 18 8.57 10.57 4.15
CA TYR A 18 7.61 11.00 5.16
C TYR A 18 8.31 11.22 6.49
N LEU A 19 7.98 12.33 7.16
CA LEU A 19 8.28 12.58 8.56
C LEU A 19 7.19 11.99 9.43
N VAL A 20 7.53 11.04 10.30
CA VAL A 20 6.66 10.60 11.39
C VAL A 20 6.91 11.52 12.58
N ALA A 21 5.87 12.21 13.04
CA ALA A 21 5.97 13.14 14.16
C ALA A 21 4.71 13.16 15.02
N ALA A 22 4.88 13.27 16.34
CA ALA A 22 3.79 13.51 17.28
C ALA A 22 3.55 15.01 17.45
N MET A 23 2.29 15.41 17.54
CA MET A 23 1.91 16.79 17.85
C MET A 23 1.56 16.87 19.33
N PRO A 24 1.88 17.98 20.04
CA PRO A 24 1.51 18.14 21.45
C PRO A 24 0.01 17.95 21.72
N ARG A 25 -0.84 18.24 20.72
CA ARG A 25 -2.31 18.11 20.80
C ARG A 25 -2.87 16.80 20.19
N HIS A 26 -2.03 15.94 19.64
CA HIS A 26 -2.44 14.63 19.13
C HIS A 26 -1.47 13.55 19.63
N PRO A 27 -1.90 12.70 20.58
CA PRO A 27 -1.02 11.68 21.18
C PRO A 27 -0.57 10.62 20.17
N ASN A 28 -1.34 10.41 19.10
CA ASN A 28 -0.97 9.50 18.03
C ASN A 28 -0.01 10.18 17.04
N PRO A 29 1.14 9.55 16.73
CA PRO A 29 2.03 10.03 15.68
C PRO A 29 1.32 10.12 14.34
N ALA A 30 1.63 11.16 13.57
CA ALA A 30 1.13 11.38 12.22
C ALA A 30 2.27 11.43 11.22
N MET A 31 1.94 11.14 9.97
CA MET A 31 2.87 11.18 8.85
C MET A 31 2.72 12.47 8.03
N TYR A 32 3.84 13.10 7.73
CA TYR A 32 3.91 14.33 6.94
C TYR A 32 4.81 14.13 5.73
N ARG A 33 4.26 14.35 4.53
CA ARG A 33 5.03 14.34 3.28
C ARG A 33 6.11 15.42 3.32
N LEU A 34 7.37 15.01 3.27
CA LEU A 34 8.51 15.92 3.42
C LEU A 34 8.57 16.93 2.26
N ASP A 35 8.20 16.49 1.06
CA ASP A 35 8.12 17.32 -0.15
C ASP A 35 6.99 18.38 -0.10
N ARG A 36 6.08 18.28 0.87
CA ARG A 36 5.03 19.29 1.12
C ARG A 36 5.39 20.23 2.28
N LEU A 37 6.51 20.04 2.95
CA LEU A 37 6.96 20.94 4.01
C LEU A 37 7.64 22.16 3.42
N LEU A 38 7.03 23.33 3.58
CA LEU A 38 7.57 24.59 3.08
C LEU A 38 8.79 25.08 3.88
N ARG A 39 8.81 24.85 5.19
CA ARG A 39 9.90 25.26 6.10
C ARG A 39 9.85 24.46 7.39
N ALA A 40 11.03 24.14 7.94
CA ALA A 40 11.19 23.60 9.28
C ALA A 40 12.12 24.51 10.09
N THR A 41 11.84 24.69 11.37
CA THR A 41 12.71 25.45 12.30
C THR A 41 12.98 24.57 13.51
N ILE A 42 14.24 24.47 13.92
CA ILE A 42 14.62 23.78 15.16
C ILE A 42 14.27 24.71 16.31
N LEU A 43 13.56 24.18 17.30
CA LEU A 43 13.22 24.91 18.51
C LEU A 43 14.19 24.49 19.63
N PRO A 44 14.50 25.36 20.60
CA PRO A 44 15.43 25.07 21.70
C PRO A 44 14.92 23.99 22.67
N GLU A 45 13.62 23.68 22.65
CA GLU A 45 13.01 22.66 23.48
C GLU A 45 13.46 21.25 23.07
N SER A 46 14.08 20.55 24.01
CA SER A 46 14.34 19.11 23.87
C SER A 46 13.08 18.30 24.17
N PHE A 47 12.91 17.17 23.52
CA PHE A 47 11.87 16.19 23.85
C PHE A 47 12.48 14.86 24.26
N ALA A 48 11.81 14.14 25.16
CA ALA A 48 12.15 12.75 25.45
C ALA A 48 11.55 11.86 24.37
N TYR A 49 12.38 11.09 23.68
CA TYR A 49 11.88 10.09 22.73
C TYR A 49 10.99 9.07 23.48
N PRO A 50 9.75 8.80 23.02
CA PRO A 50 8.85 7.93 23.75
C PRO A 50 9.42 6.51 23.86
N ARG A 51 9.67 6.02 25.10
CA ARG A 51 10.35 4.73 25.33
C ARG A 51 9.65 3.53 24.69
N GLY A 52 8.32 3.59 24.60
CA GLY A 52 7.49 2.54 23.98
C GLY A 52 7.30 2.68 22.48
N PHE A 53 7.81 3.75 21.84
CA PHE A 53 7.65 3.92 20.41
C PHE A 53 8.77 3.19 19.65
N ARG A 54 8.38 2.42 18.64
CA ARG A 54 9.28 1.80 17.67
C ARG A 54 8.79 2.18 16.28
N LEU A 55 9.64 2.84 15.50
CA LEU A 55 9.29 3.27 14.14
C LEU A 55 8.95 2.07 13.25
N SER A 56 9.66 0.95 13.41
CA SER A 56 9.40 -0.29 12.68
C SER A 56 8.02 -0.89 12.97
N GLU A 57 7.61 -0.92 14.24
CA GLU A 57 6.28 -1.38 14.66
C GLU A 57 5.21 -0.40 14.16
N TYR A 58 5.45 0.91 14.32
CA TYR A 58 4.55 1.94 13.79
C TYR A 58 4.36 1.79 12.28
N VAL A 59 5.42 1.56 11.51
CA VAL A 59 5.31 1.39 10.05
C VAL A 59 4.56 0.12 9.67
N ARG A 60 4.77 -0.97 10.42
CA ARG A 60 4.08 -2.25 10.21
C ARG A 60 2.60 -2.18 10.59
N GLU A 61 2.28 -1.52 11.68
CA GLU A 61 0.93 -1.43 12.26
C GLU A 61 0.10 -0.30 11.66
N GLN A 62 0.71 0.86 11.40
CA GLN A 62 0.06 1.98 10.75
C GLN A 62 0.02 1.76 9.25
N ARG A 63 -1.08 1.13 8.84
CA ARG A 63 -1.58 0.96 7.48
C ARG A 63 -1.78 2.28 6.70
N GLN A 64 -1.24 3.43 7.17
CA GLN A 64 -1.31 4.72 6.48
C GLN A 64 -0.50 4.77 5.17
N PHE A 65 0.33 3.77 4.90
CA PHE A 65 0.97 3.57 3.60
C PHE A 65 0.04 2.91 2.56
N ASP A 66 -1.01 2.27 3.03
CA ASP A 66 -2.07 1.71 2.22
C ASP A 66 -3.18 2.76 2.15
N PHE A 67 -3.15 3.61 1.12
CA PHE A 67 -4.22 4.58 0.90
C PHE A 67 -5.59 3.87 0.80
N MET A 68 -6.63 4.42 1.43
CA MET A 68 -8.02 3.92 1.38
C MET A 68 -8.12 2.41 1.72
N VAL A 69 -7.74 2.04 2.95
CA VAL A 69 -7.87 0.66 3.45
C VAL A 69 -9.33 0.30 3.69
N GLU A 70 -9.78 -0.82 3.11
CA GLU A 70 -11.14 -1.33 3.32
C GLU A 70 -11.20 -2.53 4.27
N GLY A 71 -10.09 -3.22 4.49
CA GLY A 71 -10.01 -4.37 5.38
C GLY A 71 -9.13 -5.49 4.84
N VAL A 72 -9.01 -6.56 5.62
CA VAL A 72 -8.26 -7.76 5.23
C VAL A 72 -9.18 -8.67 4.42
N VAL A 73 -8.68 -9.19 3.30
CA VAL A 73 -9.43 -10.09 2.41
C VAL A 73 -8.59 -11.30 2.03
N HIS A 74 -9.27 -12.42 1.75
CA HIS A 74 -8.63 -13.55 1.09
C HIS A 74 -8.61 -13.30 -0.42
N LEU A 75 -7.45 -12.90 -0.93
CA LEU A 75 -7.25 -12.59 -2.34
C LEU A 75 -6.93 -13.87 -3.10
N ARG A 76 -7.54 -14.05 -4.26
CA ARG A 76 -7.19 -15.10 -5.23
C ARG A 76 -6.96 -14.46 -6.59
N LEU A 77 -5.79 -14.70 -7.16
CA LEU A 77 -5.36 -14.16 -8.44
C LEU A 77 -4.97 -15.29 -9.37
N ARG A 78 -5.18 -15.07 -10.66
CA ARG A 78 -4.63 -15.89 -11.74
C ARG A 78 -3.73 -15.02 -12.60
N PHE A 79 -2.47 -15.41 -12.72
CA PHE A 79 -1.49 -14.79 -13.59
C PHE A 79 -1.23 -15.64 -14.82
N THR A 80 -0.98 -14.97 -15.94
CA THR A 80 -0.54 -15.58 -17.20
C THR A 80 0.76 -14.90 -17.67
N ASN A 81 1.39 -15.45 -18.71
CA ASN A 81 2.57 -14.86 -19.36
C ASN A 81 3.74 -14.56 -18.40
N GLY A 82 3.89 -15.34 -17.33
CA GLY A 82 4.94 -15.15 -16.33
C GLY A 82 4.79 -13.92 -15.42
N ALA A 83 3.70 -13.14 -15.51
CA ALA A 83 3.51 -11.91 -14.74
C ALA A 83 3.60 -12.10 -13.21
N GLY A 84 3.22 -13.28 -12.70
CA GLY A 84 3.31 -13.64 -11.30
C GLY A 84 4.66 -14.23 -10.85
N HIS A 85 5.73 -14.18 -11.66
CA HIS A 85 7.01 -14.85 -11.34
C HIS A 85 7.64 -14.35 -10.03
N HIS A 86 7.70 -13.02 -9.89
CA HIS A 86 8.31 -12.32 -8.76
C HIS A 86 7.70 -12.70 -7.39
N LEU A 87 6.47 -13.23 -7.36
CA LEU A 87 5.79 -13.64 -6.13
C LEU A 87 6.38 -14.90 -5.48
N LEU A 88 7.30 -15.61 -6.16
CA LEU A 88 8.09 -16.68 -5.56
C LEU A 88 9.13 -16.16 -4.56
N GLU A 89 9.70 -14.99 -4.84
CA GLU A 89 10.76 -14.37 -4.04
C GLU A 89 10.20 -13.26 -3.12
N ALA A 90 9.17 -12.56 -3.57
CA ALA A 90 8.51 -11.49 -2.83
C ALA A 90 7.00 -11.79 -2.66
N PRO A 91 6.62 -12.62 -1.67
CA PRO A 91 5.22 -12.95 -1.41
C PRO A 91 4.35 -11.73 -1.08
N LEU A 92 3.06 -11.78 -1.45
CA LEU A 92 2.05 -10.78 -1.09
C LEU A 92 1.66 -10.84 0.39
N SER A 93 1.75 -12.01 1.00
CA SER A 93 1.39 -12.27 2.40
C SER A 93 2.18 -13.44 2.96
N GLU A 94 2.21 -13.57 4.29
CA GLU A 94 2.88 -14.68 4.98
C GLU A 94 2.22 -16.04 4.70
N ASP A 95 0.90 -16.05 4.52
CA ASP A 95 0.10 -17.24 4.22
C ASP A 95 -0.07 -17.50 2.71
N GLN A 96 0.75 -16.83 1.87
CA GLN A 96 0.65 -16.96 0.42
C GLN A 96 0.89 -18.42 -0.02
N GLN A 97 -0.01 -18.90 -0.87
CA GLN A 97 0.11 -20.18 -1.56
C GLN A 97 0.08 -19.96 -3.08
N ILE A 98 0.88 -20.74 -3.79
CA ILE A 98 1.02 -20.67 -5.24
C ILE A 98 0.83 -22.07 -5.83
N SER A 99 -0.01 -22.17 -6.86
CA SER A 99 -0.11 -23.35 -7.71
C SER A 99 0.17 -22.97 -9.16
N GLN A 100 0.76 -23.89 -9.92
CA GLN A 100 1.07 -23.71 -11.33
C GLN A 100 0.37 -24.78 -12.15
N SER A 101 -0.26 -24.36 -13.25
CA SER A 101 -0.86 -25.24 -14.25
C SER A 101 -0.51 -24.72 -15.65
N GLY A 102 0.45 -25.38 -16.30
CA GLY A 102 1.06 -24.89 -17.54
C GLY A 102 1.67 -23.49 -17.36
N ASP A 103 1.27 -22.58 -18.24
CA ASP A 103 1.72 -21.17 -18.22
C ASP A 103 0.88 -20.27 -17.29
N THR A 104 -0.11 -20.86 -16.62
CA THR A 104 -0.96 -20.16 -15.66
C THR A 104 -0.49 -20.41 -14.25
N ARG A 105 -0.53 -19.36 -13.43
CA ARG A 105 -0.20 -19.41 -12.01
C ARG A 105 -1.36 -18.86 -11.19
N GLU A 106 -1.88 -19.65 -10.27
CA GLU A 106 -2.84 -19.17 -9.29
C GLU A 106 -2.14 -18.88 -7.97
N VAL A 107 -2.42 -17.71 -7.41
CA VAL A 107 -1.85 -17.22 -6.16
C VAL A 107 -2.97 -16.84 -5.24
N HIS A 108 -2.88 -17.24 -3.97
CA HIS A 108 -3.85 -16.82 -2.97
C HIS A 108 -3.21 -16.59 -1.61
N GLY A 109 -3.83 -15.72 -0.82
CA GLY A 109 -3.31 -15.32 0.48
C GLY A 109 -4.16 -14.23 1.11
N THR A 110 -3.91 -13.97 2.38
CA THR A 110 -4.61 -12.97 3.18
C THR A 110 -3.88 -11.64 3.09
N VAL A 111 -4.48 -10.66 2.41
CA VAL A 111 -3.87 -9.35 2.14
C VAL A 111 -4.75 -8.22 2.63
N LEU A 112 -4.15 -7.04 2.72
CA LEU A 112 -4.87 -5.81 2.94
C LEU A 112 -5.45 -5.27 1.63
N LEU A 113 -6.78 -5.12 1.56
CA LEU A 113 -7.42 -4.45 0.45
C LEU A 113 -7.22 -2.93 0.57
N SER A 114 -6.47 -2.37 -0.36
CA SER A 114 -6.10 -0.96 -0.41
C SER A 114 -6.04 -0.43 -1.84
N GLN A 115 -5.99 0.90 -1.99
CA GLN A 115 -5.77 1.51 -3.30
C GLN A 115 -4.44 1.10 -3.92
N ARG A 116 -3.40 0.86 -3.09
CA ARG A 116 -2.09 0.42 -3.55
C ARG A 116 -2.15 -0.98 -4.17
N LEU A 117 -2.87 -1.90 -3.54
CA LEU A 117 -3.12 -3.23 -4.12
C LEU A 117 -3.82 -3.11 -5.48
N ARG A 118 -4.83 -2.24 -5.59
CA ARG A 118 -5.54 -2.03 -6.85
C ARG A 118 -4.64 -1.45 -7.95
N TRP A 119 -3.78 -0.49 -7.64
CA TRP A 119 -2.80 0.02 -8.61
C TRP A 119 -1.81 -1.06 -9.05
N TRP A 120 -1.32 -1.84 -8.09
CA TRP A 120 -0.43 -2.96 -8.37
C TRP A 120 -1.10 -3.99 -9.30
N LEU A 121 -2.37 -4.34 -9.07
CA LEU A 121 -3.14 -5.21 -9.96
C LEU A 121 -3.28 -4.62 -11.37
N ARG A 122 -3.64 -3.33 -11.49
CA ARG A 122 -3.80 -2.64 -12.78
C ARG A 122 -2.50 -2.62 -13.60
N ALA A 123 -1.34 -2.56 -12.95
CA ALA A 123 -0.04 -2.50 -13.62
C ALA A 123 0.28 -3.76 -14.46
N PHE A 124 -0.35 -4.90 -14.16
CA PHE A 124 -0.19 -6.13 -14.97
C PHE A 124 -1.05 -6.15 -16.24
N GLY A 125 -2.02 -5.23 -16.35
CA GLY A 125 -2.97 -5.18 -17.46
C GLY A 125 -3.70 -6.52 -17.64
N PRO A 126 -3.73 -7.09 -18.86
CA PRO A 126 -4.46 -8.33 -19.14
C PRO A 126 -3.79 -9.61 -18.61
N ASN A 127 -2.63 -9.51 -17.95
CA ASN A 127 -1.86 -10.67 -17.48
C ASN A 127 -2.21 -11.10 -16.04
N VAL A 128 -3.19 -10.43 -15.41
CA VAL A 128 -3.72 -10.82 -14.10
C VAL A 128 -5.26 -10.80 -14.12
N GLU A 129 -5.86 -11.81 -13.52
CA GLU A 129 -7.29 -11.90 -13.27
C GLU A 129 -7.53 -12.04 -11.76
N VAL A 130 -8.42 -11.21 -11.20
CA VAL A 130 -8.89 -11.39 -9.82
C VAL A 130 -10.01 -12.43 -9.79
N LEU A 131 -9.79 -13.54 -9.11
CA LEU A 131 -10.79 -14.60 -8.90
C LEU A 131 -11.63 -14.37 -7.65
N ALA A 132 -11.04 -13.77 -6.61
CA ALA A 132 -11.72 -13.39 -5.37
C ALA A 132 -10.98 -12.24 -4.66
N PRO A 133 -11.67 -11.39 -3.88
CA PRO A 133 -13.12 -11.39 -3.64
C PRO A 133 -13.94 -10.87 -4.83
N GLU A 134 -15.20 -11.26 -4.92
CA GLU A 134 -16.09 -10.93 -6.04
C GLU A 134 -16.26 -9.41 -6.24
N GLY A 135 -16.30 -8.63 -5.15
CA GLY A 135 -16.39 -7.18 -5.23
C GLY A 135 -15.22 -6.55 -5.99
N LEU A 136 -13.98 -6.98 -5.69
CA LEU A 136 -12.78 -6.49 -6.37
C LEU A 136 -12.71 -6.97 -7.84
N ARG A 137 -13.15 -8.21 -8.10
CA ARG A 137 -13.27 -8.74 -9.46
C ARG A 137 -14.24 -7.89 -10.29
N SER A 138 -15.43 -7.65 -9.75
CA SER A 138 -16.48 -6.86 -10.39
C SER A 138 -16.04 -5.41 -10.66
N GLU A 139 -15.33 -4.80 -9.71
CA GLU A 139 -14.72 -3.47 -9.84
C GLU A 139 -13.77 -3.41 -11.06
N LEU A 140 -12.75 -4.27 -11.09
CA LEU A 140 -11.75 -4.27 -12.17
C LEU A 140 -12.33 -4.67 -13.53
N ALA A 141 -13.34 -5.56 -13.54
CA ALA A 141 -14.04 -5.92 -14.77
C ALA A 141 -14.83 -4.74 -15.36
N ALA A 142 -15.45 -3.91 -14.51
CA ALA A 142 -16.15 -2.70 -14.95
C ALA A 142 -15.16 -1.65 -15.50
N GLU A 143 -14.01 -1.46 -14.83
CA GLU A 143 -12.95 -0.57 -15.29
C GLU A 143 -12.37 -1.02 -16.65
N ALA A 144 -12.11 -2.32 -16.82
CA ALA A 144 -11.59 -2.85 -18.08
C ALA A 144 -12.56 -2.63 -19.25
N ARG A 145 -13.88 -2.79 -19.03
CA ARG A 145 -14.90 -2.46 -20.05
C ARG A 145 -14.91 -0.98 -20.40
N ALA A 146 -14.84 -0.11 -19.40
CA ALA A 146 -14.79 1.34 -19.63
C ALA A 146 -13.52 1.73 -20.40
N LEU A 147 -12.37 1.13 -20.07
CA LEU A 147 -11.11 1.34 -20.77
C LEU A 147 -11.17 0.87 -22.23
N ALA A 148 -11.72 -0.32 -22.49
CA ALA A 148 -11.93 -0.80 -23.84
C ALA A 148 -12.77 0.17 -24.66
N GLY A 149 -13.87 0.68 -24.09
CA GLY A 149 -14.73 1.68 -24.74
C GLY A 149 -14.01 2.98 -25.12
N ILE A 150 -12.98 3.40 -24.38
CA ILE A 150 -12.17 4.58 -24.75
C ILE A 150 -11.38 4.34 -26.04
N TYR A 151 -10.83 3.14 -26.22
CA TYR A 151 -9.99 2.82 -27.38
C TYR A 151 -10.79 2.32 -28.58
N GLU A 152 -11.95 1.71 -28.35
CA GLU A 152 -12.84 1.24 -29.41
C GLU A 152 -13.75 2.35 -29.96
N GLY A 153 -14.01 3.39 -29.17
CA GLY A 153 -14.86 4.54 -29.53
C GLY A 153 -14.13 5.71 -30.20
N GLY A 154 -12.89 5.52 -30.67
CA GLY A 154 -12.04 6.51 -31.32
C GLY A 154 -11.84 6.26 -32.81
#